data_AF-A0A1J3K748-F1
#
_entry.id   AF-A0A1J3K748-F1
#
_cell.length_a   1.000
_cell.length_b   1.000
_cell.length_c   1.000
_cell.angle_alpha   90.00
_cell.angle_beta   90.00
_cell.angle_gamma   90.00
#
_symmetry.space_group_name_H-M   'P 1'
#
loop_
_entity.id
_entity.type
_entity.pdbx_description
1 polymer ?
#
loop_
_entity_poly.entity_id
_entity_poly.type
_entity_poly.pdbx_seq_one_letter_code
_entity_poly.pdbx_strand_id
1 'polypeptide(L)'
;MQLLRTLCVFFLQLLRGSASASAALAHHVAGPHWLPATATWYGSPEGDGSSGGACGYGSLVDVKPLKARVGAVSPVLFKSGEGCGACYKVRCLDKSICSKRAVTIIVTDQSPSGPSARANHTHFDLSGAAFGHLAIPGHSKIIRNRGLLSLLYLRTACKYRGKNI
;
A
#
# COMPACT_ATOMS: atom_id res chain seq x y z
N MET A 1 -48.81 11.60 66.48
CA MET A 1 -48.45 12.60 65.45
C MET A 1 -46.99 12.43 65.01
N GLN A 2 -46.45 11.22 64.80
CA GLN A 2 -46.52 10.40 63.56
C GLN A 2 -46.16 11.05 62.22
N LEU A 3 -45.86 12.35 62.15
CA LEU A 3 -45.47 13.04 60.89
C LEU A 3 -44.03 13.57 60.87
N LEU A 4 -43.26 13.45 61.97
CA LEU A 4 -41.90 14.01 62.07
C LEU A 4 -40.77 12.96 62.16
N ARG A 5 -41.05 11.67 61.98
CA ARG A 5 -40.01 10.61 61.96
C ARG A 5 -39.69 10.07 60.55
N THR A 6 -40.54 10.33 59.57
CA THR A 6 -40.39 9.80 58.20
C THR A 6 -39.44 10.65 57.33
N LEU A 7 -39.04 11.83 57.80
CA LEU A 7 -38.16 12.75 57.07
C LEU A 7 -36.67 12.41 57.13
N CYS A 8 -36.23 11.51 58.02
CA CYS A 8 -34.80 11.21 58.17
C CYS A 8 -34.30 10.04 57.29
N VAL A 9 -35.19 9.15 56.83
CA VAL A 9 -34.76 7.93 56.11
C VAL A 9 -34.62 8.17 54.59
N PHE A 10 -35.29 9.17 54.03
CA PHE A 10 -35.20 9.45 52.59
C PHE A 10 -33.95 10.24 52.18
N PHE A 11 -33.21 10.84 53.11
CA PHE A 11 -32.06 11.69 52.75
C PHE A 11 -30.71 10.95 52.68
N LEU A 12 -30.64 9.66 53.06
CA LEU A 12 -29.38 8.91 53.14
C LEU A 12 -29.16 7.83 52.07
N GLN A 13 -29.95 7.80 51.00
CA GLN A 13 -29.71 6.88 49.87
C GLN A 13 -29.29 7.56 48.55
N LEU A 14 -29.10 8.88 48.52
CA LEU A 14 -28.74 9.63 47.31
C LEU A 14 -27.22 9.90 47.15
N LEU A 15 -26.37 9.11 47.82
CA LEU A 15 -24.91 9.15 47.61
C LEU A 15 -24.36 7.87 46.98
N ARG A 16 -25.13 7.21 46.10
CA ARG A 16 -24.52 6.36 45.07
C ARG A 16 -24.01 7.27 43.97
N GLY A 17 -22.81 7.81 44.19
CA GLY A 17 -22.03 8.44 43.13
C GLY A 17 -21.88 7.43 41.99
N SER A 18 -22.44 7.77 40.83
CA SER A 18 -22.16 7.08 39.58
C SER A 18 -20.68 7.28 39.28
N ALA A 19 -19.87 6.25 39.54
CA ALA A 19 -18.53 6.18 39.02
C ALA A 19 -18.63 6.13 37.49
N SER A 20 -18.52 7.28 36.84
CA SER A 20 -18.39 7.36 35.38
C SER A 20 -17.06 6.70 35.00
N ALA A 21 -17.13 5.43 34.62
CA ALA A 21 -16.02 4.74 33.99
C ALA A 21 -15.80 5.39 32.61
N SER A 22 -14.88 6.35 32.54
CA SER A 22 -14.35 6.83 31.27
C SER A 22 -13.60 5.66 30.62
N ALA A 23 -14.29 4.91 29.76
CA ALA A 23 -13.65 4.00 28.84
C ALA A 23 -12.76 4.83 27.92
N ALA A 24 -11.45 4.87 28.21
CA ALA A 24 -10.48 5.39 27.27
C ALA A 24 -10.64 4.56 25.98
N LEU A 25 -11.12 5.20 24.91
CA LEU A 25 -11.11 4.61 23.58
C LEU A 25 -9.64 4.36 23.25
N ALA A 26 -9.19 3.12 23.42
CA ALA A 26 -7.92 2.71 22.85
C ALA A 26 -8.07 2.89 21.34
N HIS A 27 -7.49 3.98 20.83
CA HIS A 27 -7.31 4.20 19.41
C HIS A 27 -6.37 3.08 18.95
N HIS A 28 -6.94 1.93 18.58
CA HIS A 28 -6.25 0.94 17.79
C HIS A 28 -5.90 1.67 16.50
N VAL A 29 -4.68 2.18 16.42
CA VAL A 29 -4.08 2.54 15.14
C VAL A 29 -4.05 1.23 14.37
N ALA A 30 -5.08 1.00 13.56
CA ALA A 30 -5.12 -0.13 12.66
C ALA A 30 -3.80 -0.10 11.88
N GLY A 31 -2.97 -1.12 12.07
CA GLY A 31 -1.73 -1.25 11.33
C GLY A 31 -2.02 -1.13 9.83
N PRO A 32 -1.03 -0.75 9.01
CA PRO A 32 -1.24 -0.58 7.58
C PRO A 32 -1.88 -1.83 6.97
N HIS A 33 -3.09 -1.66 6.44
CA HIS A 33 -3.86 -2.75 5.85
C HIS A 33 -3.28 -3.09 4.47
N TRP A 34 -2.57 -4.21 4.38
CA TRP A 34 -2.05 -4.74 3.13
C TRP A 34 -3.19 -5.38 2.32
N LEU A 35 -3.28 -5.03 1.05
CA LEU A 35 -4.31 -5.51 0.13
C LEU A 35 -3.72 -6.48 -0.90
N PRO A 36 -4.48 -7.49 -1.35
CA PRO A 36 -4.04 -8.43 -2.37
C PRO A 36 -3.98 -7.78 -3.75
N ALA A 37 -2.96 -8.16 -4.53
CA ALA A 37 -2.83 -7.82 -5.95
C ALA A 37 -1.93 -8.85 -6.64
N THR A 38 -1.77 -8.71 -7.95
CA THR A 38 -0.76 -9.46 -8.71
C THR A 38 0.23 -8.51 -9.39
N ALA A 39 1.37 -9.04 -9.83
CA ALA A 39 2.29 -8.30 -10.68
C ALA A 39 2.88 -9.11 -11.83
N THR A 40 3.10 -8.42 -12.94
CA THR A 40 4.03 -8.79 -14.01
C THR A 40 5.16 -7.77 -14.10
N TRP A 41 5.98 -7.89 -15.13
CA TRP A 41 6.99 -6.90 -15.47
C TRP A 41 7.13 -6.71 -16.98
N TYR A 42 7.68 -5.56 -17.36
CA TYR A 42 7.89 -5.19 -18.75
C TYR A 42 9.25 -4.51 -18.98
N GLY A 43 9.61 -4.36 -20.25
CA GLY A 43 10.86 -3.73 -20.68
C GLY A 43 12.09 -4.64 -20.47
N SER A 44 13.27 -4.04 -20.35
CA SER A 44 14.51 -4.78 -20.12
C SER A 44 14.58 -5.36 -18.69
N PRO A 45 15.22 -6.52 -18.47
CA PRO A 45 15.27 -7.17 -17.15
C PRO A 45 15.80 -6.31 -16.02
N GLU A 46 16.77 -5.42 -16.29
CA GLU A 46 17.31 -4.45 -15.32
C GLU A 46 16.96 -3.01 -15.69
N GLY A 47 15.93 -2.84 -16.53
CA GLY A 47 15.48 -1.54 -17.02
C GLY A 47 14.47 -0.85 -16.12
N ASP A 48 14.25 0.42 -16.44
CA ASP A 48 13.45 1.37 -15.66
C ASP A 48 12.09 1.68 -16.32
N GLY A 49 11.52 0.69 -17.02
CA GLY A 49 10.20 0.79 -17.64
C GLY A 49 10.27 1.40 -19.04
N SER A 50 9.35 2.32 -19.34
CA SER A 50 9.22 2.99 -20.64
C SER A 50 9.07 4.49 -20.47
N SER A 51 9.65 5.26 -21.40
CA SER A 51 9.47 6.71 -21.49
C SER A 51 8.13 7.12 -22.10
N GLY A 52 7.39 6.19 -22.70
CA GLY A 52 6.09 6.43 -23.36
C GLY A 52 4.87 6.27 -22.45
N GLY A 53 5.04 6.25 -21.13
CA GLY A 53 3.95 5.95 -20.20
C GLY A 53 2.86 7.03 -20.14
N ALA A 54 1.63 6.62 -19.81
CA ALA A 54 0.43 7.45 -19.77
C ALA A 54 0.49 8.64 -18.80
N CYS A 55 1.40 8.62 -17.81
CA CYS A 55 1.59 9.74 -16.89
C CYS A 55 2.52 10.85 -17.42
N GLY A 56 3.12 10.68 -18.59
CA GLY A 56 3.94 11.74 -19.23
C GLY A 56 5.30 12.00 -18.58
N TYR A 57 5.84 11.06 -17.80
CA TYR A 57 7.14 11.24 -17.12
C TYR A 57 8.34 11.21 -18.09
N GLY A 58 8.18 10.66 -19.30
CA GLY A 58 9.24 10.68 -20.31
C GLY A 58 10.51 9.96 -19.85
N SER A 59 11.67 10.51 -20.18
CA SER A 59 12.98 9.99 -19.75
C SER A 59 13.23 10.06 -18.25
N LEU A 60 12.39 10.75 -17.46
CA LEU A 60 12.57 10.85 -16.01
C LEU A 60 12.43 9.50 -15.29
N VAL A 61 11.81 8.50 -15.93
CA VAL A 61 11.68 7.15 -15.36
C VAL A 61 13.03 6.49 -15.08
N ASP A 62 14.07 6.83 -15.86
CA ASP A 62 15.43 6.26 -15.78
C ASP A 62 16.40 7.10 -14.91
N VAL A 63 15.93 8.21 -14.34
CA VAL A 63 16.77 9.08 -13.48
C VAL A 63 16.33 9.00 -12.03
N LYS A 64 17.28 9.24 -11.12
CA LYS A 64 16.94 9.36 -9.69
C LYS A 64 16.03 10.58 -9.51
N PRO A 65 14.95 10.47 -8.71
CA PRO A 65 14.72 9.41 -7.72
C PRO A 65 13.77 8.28 -8.16
N LEU A 66 13.37 8.22 -9.44
CA LEU A 66 12.41 7.25 -9.99
C LEU A 66 13.06 5.94 -10.41
N LYS A 67 14.31 6.02 -10.88
CA LYS A 67 15.11 4.87 -11.33
C LYS A 67 14.91 3.63 -10.46
N ALA A 68 14.62 2.51 -11.11
CA ALA A 68 14.43 1.16 -10.58
C ALA A 68 13.25 1.01 -9.61
N ARG A 69 12.27 1.92 -9.70
CA ARG A 69 11.12 2.01 -8.79
C ARG A 69 9.83 2.41 -9.51
N VAL A 70 9.74 2.26 -10.82
CA VAL A 70 8.54 2.64 -11.58
C VAL A 70 7.70 1.43 -11.97
N GLY A 71 6.43 1.67 -12.30
CA GLY A 71 5.56 0.65 -12.84
C GLY A 71 4.28 1.24 -13.42
N ALA A 72 3.66 0.46 -14.30
CA ALA A 72 2.31 0.66 -14.77
C ALA A 72 1.33 -0.04 -13.82
N VAL A 73 0.11 0.46 -13.71
CA VAL A 73 -0.92 -0.16 -12.85
C VAL A 73 -2.22 -0.39 -13.60
N SER A 74 -3.03 -1.32 -13.08
CA SER A 74 -4.41 -1.53 -13.54
C SER A 74 -5.27 -0.26 -13.41
N PRO A 75 -6.36 -0.14 -14.20
CA PRO A 75 -7.26 1.02 -14.16
C PRO A 75 -7.77 1.39 -12.76
N VAL A 76 -8.00 0.42 -11.87
CA VAL A 76 -8.47 0.68 -10.49
C VAL A 76 -7.50 1.52 -9.65
N LEU A 77 -6.20 1.45 -9.95
CA LEU A 77 -5.17 2.28 -9.29
C LEU A 77 -4.79 3.49 -10.13
N PHE A 78 -4.83 3.38 -11.46
CA PHE A 78 -4.51 4.48 -12.37
C PHE A 78 -5.57 5.60 -12.33
N LYS A 79 -6.85 5.22 -12.21
CA LYS A 79 -7.99 6.14 -12.03
C LYS A 79 -7.98 7.30 -13.04
N SER A 80 -7.91 6.97 -14.32
CA SER A 80 -7.89 7.96 -15.40
C SER A 80 -6.81 9.05 -15.23
N GLY A 81 -5.67 8.70 -14.63
CA GLY A 81 -4.53 9.60 -14.42
C GLY A 81 -4.38 10.14 -12.99
N GLU A 82 -5.42 10.10 -12.16
CA GLU A 82 -5.32 10.54 -10.75
C GLU A 82 -4.30 9.73 -9.94
N GLY A 83 -4.04 8.49 -10.36
CA GLY A 83 -3.04 7.62 -9.77
C GLY A 83 -1.59 7.97 -10.12
N CYS A 84 -1.36 8.85 -11.10
CA CYS A 84 0.00 9.21 -11.53
C CYS A 84 0.81 9.83 -10.38
N GLY A 85 2.05 9.36 -10.21
CA GLY A 85 2.92 9.77 -9.11
C GLY A 85 2.59 9.15 -7.75
N ALA A 86 1.50 8.39 -7.62
CA ALA A 86 1.19 7.69 -6.37
C ALA A 86 2.28 6.64 -6.05
N CYS A 87 2.59 6.50 -4.75
CA CYS A 87 3.52 5.49 -4.29
C CYS A 87 2.83 4.33 -3.56
N TYR A 88 3.29 3.12 -3.87
CA TYR A 88 2.84 1.91 -3.22
C TYR A 88 4.05 1.13 -2.70
N LYS A 89 3.92 0.57 -1.50
CA LYS A 89 4.81 -0.53 -1.11
C LYS A 89 4.20 -1.81 -1.61
N VAL A 90 5.00 -2.66 -2.24
CA VAL A 90 4.60 -3.98 -2.73
C VAL A 90 5.54 -5.03 -2.15
N ARG A 91 5.00 -6.20 -1.78
CA ARG A 91 5.79 -7.36 -1.34
C ARG A 91 5.21 -8.64 -1.93
N CYS A 92 6.08 -9.47 -2.50
CA CYS A 92 5.69 -10.78 -3.01
C CYS A 92 5.40 -11.78 -1.87
N LEU A 93 4.59 -12.81 -2.16
CA LEU A 93 4.16 -13.82 -1.21
C LEU A 93 4.95 -15.14 -1.22
N ASP A 94 5.63 -15.49 -2.32
CA ASP A 94 6.39 -16.75 -2.44
C ASP A 94 7.69 -16.68 -1.63
N LYS A 95 7.67 -17.26 -0.43
CA LYS A 95 8.81 -17.24 0.52
C LYS A 95 10.07 -17.92 0.00
N SER A 96 9.98 -18.78 -1.02
CA SER A 96 11.14 -19.49 -1.57
C SER A 96 12.02 -18.59 -2.45
N ILE A 97 11.45 -17.53 -3.03
CA ILE A 97 12.13 -16.65 -3.99
C ILE A 97 12.02 -15.17 -3.63
N CYS A 98 11.09 -14.79 -2.76
CA CYS A 98 10.80 -13.39 -2.45
C CYS A 98 11.44 -12.89 -1.17
N SER A 99 11.99 -11.69 -1.26
CA SER A 99 12.50 -10.96 -0.12
C SER A 99 11.37 -10.61 0.84
N LYS A 100 11.69 -10.57 2.14
CA LYS A 100 10.79 -10.04 3.17
C LYS A 100 10.60 -8.52 3.04
N ARG A 101 11.47 -7.84 2.30
CA ARG A 101 11.45 -6.38 2.13
C ARG A 101 10.43 -5.98 1.09
N ALA A 102 9.61 -4.98 1.40
CA ALA A 102 8.75 -4.35 0.43
C ALA A 102 9.54 -3.38 -0.46
N VAL A 103 9.22 -3.37 -1.75
CA VAL A 103 9.73 -2.42 -2.74
C VAL A 103 8.74 -1.27 -2.84
N THR A 104 9.22 -0.04 -3.00
CA THR A 104 8.35 1.11 -3.28
C THR A 104 8.28 1.36 -4.77
N ILE A 105 7.06 1.34 -5.31
CA ILE A 105 6.74 1.60 -6.71
C ILE A 105 6.09 2.97 -6.83
N ILE A 106 6.49 3.72 -7.84
CA ILE A 106 5.92 4.99 -8.26
C ILE A 106 5.13 4.71 -9.54
N VAL A 107 3.86 5.10 -9.55
CA VAL A 107 3.00 4.93 -10.73
C VAL A 107 3.37 5.95 -11.79
N THR A 108 3.83 5.46 -12.94
CA THR A 108 4.23 6.30 -14.08
C THR A 108 3.47 5.96 -15.36
N ASP A 109 2.58 4.97 -15.32
CA ASP A 109 1.88 4.47 -16.49
C ASP A 109 0.60 3.69 -16.12
N GLN A 110 -0.24 3.41 -17.11
CA GLN A 110 -1.35 2.48 -17.03
C GLN A 110 -1.02 1.22 -17.84
N SER A 111 -1.27 0.04 -17.28
CA SER A 111 -1.16 -1.22 -18.02
C SER A 111 -2.52 -1.53 -18.68
N PRO A 112 -2.62 -1.53 -20.03
CA PRO A 112 -3.91 -1.66 -20.72
C PRO A 112 -4.33 -3.12 -20.97
N SER A 113 -3.47 -4.11 -20.69
CA SER A 113 -3.64 -5.49 -21.15
C SER A 113 -3.29 -6.52 -20.06
N GLY A 114 -3.45 -7.81 -20.40
CA GLY A 114 -3.10 -8.91 -19.52
C GLY A 114 -3.94 -8.93 -18.23
N PRO A 115 -3.35 -9.29 -17.07
CA PRO A 115 -4.07 -9.33 -15.81
C PRO A 115 -4.67 -7.99 -15.39
N SER A 116 -4.12 -6.86 -15.88
CA SER A 116 -4.62 -5.50 -15.64
C SER A 116 -5.95 -5.19 -16.30
N ALA A 117 -6.29 -5.89 -17.38
CA ALA A 117 -7.54 -5.68 -18.12
C ALA A 117 -8.77 -6.31 -17.45
N ARG A 118 -8.56 -7.14 -16.41
CA ARG A 118 -9.65 -7.74 -15.65
C ARG A 118 -10.31 -6.68 -14.77
N ALA A 119 -11.63 -6.54 -14.90
CA ALA A 119 -12.41 -5.61 -14.08
C ALA A 119 -12.18 -5.85 -12.58
N ASN A 120 -12.06 -4.76 -11.81
CA ASN A 120 -11.89 -4.77 -10.35
C ASN A 120 -10.69 -5.56 -9.81
N HIS A 121 -9.72 -5.91 -10.66
CA HIS A 121 -8.52 -6.62 -10.25
C HIS A 121 -7.33 -5.66 -10.16
N THR A 122 -6.74 -5.57 -8.96
CA THR A 122 -5.54 -4.76 -8.75
C THR A 122 -4.32 -5.49 -9.31
N HIS A 123 -3.66 -4.84 -10.27
CA HIS A 123 -2.44 -5.34 -10.89
C HIS A 123 -1.36 -4.26 -10.98
N PHE A 124 -0.11 -4.70 -10.85
CA PHE A 124 1.09 -3.89 -11.05
C PHE A 124 1.95 -4.51 -12.15
N ASP A 125 2.15 -3.80 -13.25
CA ASP A 125 3.10 -4.21 -14.27
C ASP A 125 4.39 -3.41 -14.08
N LEU A 126 5.37 -4.01 -13.40
CA LEU A 126 6.54 -3.32 -12.86
C LEU A 126 7.65 -3.18 -13.91
N SER A 127 8.56 -2.21 -13.74
CA SER A 127 9.81 -2.27 -14.50
C SER A 127 10.59 -3.55 -14.15
N GLY A 128 11.38 -4.07 -15.10
CA GLY A 128 12.19 -5.26 -14.85
C GLY A 128 13.09 -5.17 -13.61
N ALA A 129 13.72 -4.00 -13.39
CA ALA A 129 14.52 -3.75 -12.19
C ALA A 129 13.66 -3.77 -10.91
N ALA A 130 12.52 -3.07 -10.91
CA ALA A 130 11.63 -3.01 -9.76
C ALA A 130 11.04 -4.39 -9.39
N PHE A 131 10.70 -5.20 -10.39
CA PHE A 131 10.25 -6.58 -10.19
C PHE A 131 11.37 -7.47 -9.66
N GLY A 132 12.58 -7.33 -10.20
CA GLY A 132 13.77 -8.04 -9.71
C GLY A 132 14.08 -7.75 -8.24
N HIS A 133 13.83 -6.53 -7.77
CA HIS A 133 13.99 -6.13 -6.37
C HIS A 133 13.03 -6.82 -5.38
N LEU A 134 11.97 -7.48 -5.86
CA LEU A 134 11.11 -8.32 -5.01
C LEU A 134 11.80 -9.63 -4.61
N ALA A 135 12.83 -10.06 -5.34
CA ALA A 135 13.52 -11.31 -5.08
C ALA A 135 14.45 -11.22 -3.87
N ILE A 136 14.75 -12.37 -3.26
CA ILE A 136 15.95 -12.51 -2.43
C ILE A 136 17.21 -12.24 -3.29
N PRO A 137 18.32 -11.77 -2.69
CA PRO A 137 19.55 -11.51 -3.43
C PRO A 137 19.96 -12.70 -4.32
N GLY A 138 20.36 -12.40 -5.55
CA GLY A 138 20.74 -13.42 -6.56
C GLY A 138 19.58 -14.10 -7.29
N HIS A 139 18.32 -13.90 -6.89
CA HIS A 139 17.16 -14.59 -7.46
C HIS A 139 16.32 -13.72 -8.42
N SER A 140 16.82 -12.55 -8.82
CA SER A 140 16.10 -11.62 -9.71
C SER A 140 15.73 -12.24 -11.07
N LYS A 141 16.60 -13.08 -11.65
CA LYS A 141 16.26 -13.84 -12.86
C LYS A 141 15.15 -14.87 -12.61
N ILE A 142 15.22 -15.59 -11.49
CA ILE A 142 14.25 -16.63 -11.13
C ILE A 142 12.86 -16.00 -10.96
N ILE A 143 12.76 -14.89 -10.24
CA ILE A 143 11.47 -14.24 -10.03
C ILE A 143 10.90 -13.72 -11.35
N ARG A 144 11.72 -13.09 -12.21
CA ARG A 144 11.30 -12.60 -13.54
C ARG A 144 10.81 -13.73 -14.44
N ASN A 145 11.43 -14.90 -14.38
CA ASN A 145 11.01 -16.08 -15.14
C ASN A 145 9.66 -16.66 -14.68
N ARG A 146 9.16 -16.33 -13.47
CA ARG A 146 7.79 -16.68 -13.07
C ARG A 146 6.74 -15.91 -13.88
N GLY A 147 7.09 -14.73 -14.40
CA GLY A 147 6.21 -13.86 -15.18
C GLY A 147 5.14 -13.16 -14.33
N LEU A 148 4.26 -13.93 -13.68
CA LEU A 148 3.16 -13.46 -12.86
C LEU A 148 3.36 -13.86 -11.39
N LEU A 149 3.24 -12.90 -10.48
CA LEU A 149 3.31 -13.13 -9.03
C LEU A 149 2.04 -12.69 -8.32
N SER A 150 1.73 -13.38 -7.22
CA SER A 150 0.83 -12.84 -6.19
C SER A 150 1.62 -11.97 -5.21
N LEU A 151 1.09 -10.78 -4.92
CA LEU A 151 1.70 -9.83 -4.01
C LEU A 151 0.69 -9.19 -3.07
N LEU A 152 1.20 -8.49 -2.07
CA LEU A 152 0.46 -7.57 -1.24
C LEU A 152 0.95 -6.15 -1.48
N TYR A 153 0.03 -5.19 -1.49
CA TYR A 153 0.36 -3.78 -1.64
C TYR A 153 -0.29 -2.91 -0.55
N LEU A 154 0.27 -1.72 -0.35
CA LEU A 154 -0.35 -0.64 0.44
C LEU A 154 0.05 0.70 -0.15
N ARG A 155 -0.83 1.70 -0.05
CA ARG A 155 -0.52 3.09 -0.44
C ARG A 155 0.39 3.73 0.61
N THR A 156 1.39 4.50 0.17
CA THR A 156 2.32 5.20 1.05
C THR A 156 2.65 6.57 0.48
N ALA A 157 3.10 7.49 1.34
CA ALA A 157 3.78 8.69 0.86
C ALA A 157 5.04 8.30 0.06
N CYS A 158 5.29 9.02 -1.02
CA CYS A 158 6.53 8.89 -1.78
C CYS A 158 7.71 9.37 -0.94
N LYS A 159 8.83 8.64 -1.05
CA LYS A 159 10.10 9.03 -0.43
C LYS A 159 11.17 9.11 -1.51
N TYR A 160 11.66 10.32 -1.72
CA TYR A 160 12.71 10.64 -2.68
C TYR A 160 13.99 10.94 -1.89
N ARG A 161 14.86 9.93 -1.73
CA ARG A 161 16.06 10.10 -0.89
C ARG A 161 16.92 11.26 -1.42
N GLY A 162 17.25 12.21 -0.55
CA GLY A 162 18.05 13.38 -0.89
C GLY A 162 17.29 14.49 -1.62
N LYS A 163 15.95 14.41 -1.71
CA LYS A 163 15.08 15.45 -2.27
C LYS A 163 13.85 15.64 -1.38
N ASN A 164 13.51 16.88 -1.07
CA ASN A 164 12.22 17.24 -0.48
C ASN A 164 11.33 17.71 -1.63
N ILE A 165 10.41 16.85 -2.06
CA ILE A 165 9.44 17.08 -3.13
C ILE A 165 8.08 16.70 -2.57
#